data_AF-A0A2G5V805-F1
#
_entry.id   AF-A0A2G5V805-F1
#
_cell.length_a   1.000
_cell.length_b   1.000
_cell.length_c   1.000
_cell.angle_alpha   90.00
_cell.angle_beta   90.00
_cell.angle_gamma   90.00
#
_symmetry.space_group_name_H-M   'P 1'
#
loop_
_entity.id
_entity.type
_entity.pdbx_description
1 polymer ?
#
loop_
_entity_poly.entity_id
_entity_poly.type
_entity_poly.pdbx_seq_one_letter_code
_entity_poly.pdbx_strand_id
1 'polypeptide(L)'
;MPVVSLFVYLDTNCPGWRNRPVDLVNRRLRQLGRRNVTFTHRGGSISGGVVQLLDCNPHDALFFYENENAWISVATYFYVRYGETVTPLNRVAFVKVTPSLDDGDEPMLYPLDFLEIY
;
A
#
# COMPACT_ATOMS: atom_id res chain seq x y z
N MET A 1 -11.11 0.31 16.65
CA MET A 1 -10.49 -1.03 16.75
C MET A 1 -9.03 -0.84 17.12
N PRO A 2 -8.32 -1.84 17.68
CA PRO A 2 -6.87 -1.73 17.82
C PRO A 2 -6.23 -1.56 16.44
N VAL A 3 -5.16 -0.78 16.38
CA VAL A 3 -4.33 -0.65 15.18
C VAL A 3 -3.61 -1.98 14.96
N VAL A 4 -3.70 -2.51 13.73
CA VAL A 4 -3.07 -3.78 13.35
C VAL A 4 -2.29 -3.62 12.05
N SER A 5 -1.19 -4.34 11.89
CA SER A 5 -0.46 -4.34 10.62
C SER A 5 -1.35 -4.84 9.46
N LEU A 6 -1.09 -4.33 8.26
CA LEU A 6 -1.83 -4.74 7.07
C LEU A 6 -1.71 -6.26 6.82
N PHE A 7 -0.57 -6.86 7.15
CA PHE A 7 -0.40 -8.32 7.12
C PHE A 7 -1.42 -9.04 8.00
N VAL A 8 -1.55 -8.64 9.27
CA VAL A 8 -2.51 -9.24 10.20
C VAL A 8 -3.95 -9.02 9.72
N TYR A 9 -4.25 -7.82 9.19
CA TYR A 9 -5.55 -7.52 8.64
C TYR A 9 -5.90 -8.41 7.44
N LEU A 10 -4.97 -8.60 6.51
CA LEU A 10 -5.14 -9.45 5.33
C LEU A 10 -5.24 -10.93 5.71
N ASP A 11 -4.41 -11.41 6.64
CA ASP A 11 -4.44 -12.79 7.11
C ASP A 11 -5.77 -13.13 7.80
N THR A 12 -6.33 -12.17 8.54
CA THR A 12 -7.62 -12.32 9.24
C THR A 12 -8.81 -12.24 8.28
N ASN A 13 -8.84 -11.27 7.36
CA ASN A 13 -10.05 -10.94 6.58
C ASN A 13 -10.04 -11.47 5.15
N CYS A 14 -8.86 -11.83 4.62
CA CYS A 14 -8.62 -12.35 3.28
C CYS A 14 -7.72 -13.60 3.33
N PRO A 15 -8.15 -14.71 3.98
CA PRO A 15 -7.30 -15.87 4.20
C PRO A 15 -6.74 -16.46 2.89
N GLY A 16 -5.42 -16.64 2.85
CA GLY A 16 -4.69 -17.13 1.69
C GLY A 16 -4.45 -16.07 0.60
N TRP A 17 -4.64 -14.77 0.89
CA TRP A 17 -4.45 -13.67 -0.08
C TRP A 17 -3.12 -13.71 -0.85
N ARG A 18 -2.04 -14.19 -0.23
CA ARG A 18 -0.71 -14.33 -0.87
C ARG A 18 -0.75 -15.20 -2.13
N ASN A 19 -1.59 -16.25 -2.13
CA ASN A 19 -1.68 -17.24 -3.22
C ASN A 19 -2.91 -17.04 -4.10
N ARG A 20 -3.72 -16.01 -3.85
CA ARG A 20 -4.93 -15.72 -4.61
C ARG A 20 -4.65 -14.67 -5.69
N PRO A 21 -5.42 -14.67 -6.79
CA PRO A 21 -5.41 -13.58 -7.76
C PRO A 21 -5.71 -12.24 -7.07
N VAL A 22 -4.93 -11.21 -7.39
CA VAL A 22 -5.06 -9.88 -6.78
C VAL A 22 -6.46 -9.31 -6.96
N ASP A 23 -7.10 -9.53 -8.12
CA ASP A 23 -8.47 -9.09 -8.37
C ASP A 23 -9.49 -9.68 -7.39
N LEU A 24 -9.32 -10.94 -7.01
CA LEU A 24 -10.21 -11.60 -6.06
C LEU A 24 -10.04 -11.00 -4.66
N VAL A 25 -8.79 -10.79 -4.24
CA VAL A 25 -8.47 -10.15 -2.95
C VAL A 25 -9.02 -8.72 -2.92
N ASN A 26 -8.84 -7.97 -4.00
CA ASN A 26 -9.33 -6.61 -4.14
C ASN A 26 -10.85 -6.52 -4.09
N ARG A 27 -11.58 -7.45 -4.71
CA ARG A 27 -13.04 -7.55 -4.58
C ARG A 27 -13.45 -7.78 -3.12
N ARG A 28 -12.75 -8.65 -2.38
CA ARG A 28 -13.00 -8.88 -0.96
C ARG A 28 -12.73 -7.62 -0.13
N LEU A 29 -11.60 -6.95 -0.36
CA LEU A 29 -11.25 -5.70 0.32
C LEU A 29 -12.30 -4.60 0.09
N ARG A 30 -12.86 -4.49 -1.12
CA ARG A 30 -13.98 -3.56 -1.40
C ARG A 30 -15.23 -3.90 -0.59
N GLN A 31 -15.54 -5.17 -0.39
CA GLN A 31 -16.68 -5.59 0.45
C GLN A 31 -16.45 -5.30 1.93
N LEU A 32 -15.21 -5.39 2.42
CA LEU A 32 -14.86 -5.01 3.80
C LEU A 32 -14.96 -3.50 4.03
N GLY A 33 -14.91 -2.73 2.95
CA GLY A 33 -15.22 -1.31 2.92
C GLY A 33 -14.04 -0.43 3.29
N ARG A 34 -14.37 0.82 3.64
CA ARG A 34 -13.38 1.86 3.95
C ARG A 34 -12.73 1.60 5.31
N ARG A 35 -11.44 1.95 5.40
CA ARG A 35 -10.61 1.85 6.60
C ARG A 35 -9.73 3.08 6.72
N ASN A 36 -9.28 3.35 7.96
CA ASN A 36 -8.21 4.29 8.17
C ASN A 36 -6.89 3.54 8.07
N VAL A 37 -5.91 4.15 7.41
CA VAL A 37 -4.60 3.58 7.15
C VAL A 37 -3.56 4.50 7.76
N THR A 38 -2.74 3.99 8.67
CA THR A 38 -1.57 4.70 9.21
C THR A 38 -0.28 4.16 8.61
N PHE A 39 0.74 5.01 8.61
CA PHE A 39 2.07 4.68 8.12
C PHE A 39 3.01 4.44 9.30
N THR A 40 3.84 3.40 9.24
CA THR A 40 4.85 3.13 10.29
C THR A 40 6.20 3.79 9.99
N HIS A 41 6.55 3.89 8.71
CA HIS A 41 7.80 4.52 8.24
C HIS A 41 7.83 6.06 8.39
N ARG A 42 6.68 6.68 8.62
CA ARG A 42 6.52 8.13 8.78
C ARG A 42 5.25 8.43 9.58
N GLY A 43 5.16 9.64 10.14
CA GLY A 43 3.88 10.13 10.68
C GLY A 43 2.83 10.36 9.59
N GLY A 44 1.54 10.26 9.96
CA GLY A 44 0.40 10.57 9.09
C GLY A 44 -0.54 9.39 8.85
N SER A 45 -1.69 9.67 8.25
CA SER A 45 -2.72 8.67 7.94
C SER A 45 -3.56 9.04 6.72
N ILE A 46 -4.18 8.04 6.11
CA ILE A 46 -5.25 8.18 5.12
C ILE A 46 -6.55 7.75 5.77
N SER A 47 -7.51 8.67 5.85
CA SER A 47 -8.83 8.41 6.43
C SER A 47 -9.82 7.95 5.37
N GLY A 48 -10.62 6.93 5.68
CA GLY A 48 -11.77 6.54 4.84
C GLY A 48 -11.42 5.97 3.45
N GLY A 49 -10.23 5.41 3.26
CA GLY A 49 -9.80 4.80 2.01
C GLY A 49 -10.13 3.32 1.91
N VAL A 50 -10.23 2.77 0.70
CA VAL A 50 -10.30 1.32 0.48
C VAL A 50 -8.90 0.83 0.09
N VAL A 51 -8.30 -0.01 0.92
CA VAL A 51 -7.01 -0.65 0.60
C VAL A 51 -7.21 -1.59 -0.57
N GLN A 52 -6.31 -1.51 -1.56
CA GLN A 52 -6.24 -2.40 -2.69
C GLN A 52 -4.78 -2.85 -2.86
N LEU A 53 -4.59 -3.99 -3.49
CA LEU A 53 -3.30 -4.57 -3.81
C LEU A 53 -3.04 -4.49 -5.31
N LEU A 54 -1.76 -4.44 -5.67
CA LEU A 54 -1.25 -4.56 -7.03
C LEU A 54 -0.24 -5.72 -7.07
N ASP A 55 -0.24 -6.48 -8.16
CA ASP A 55 0.71 -7.58 -8.39
C ASP A 55 2.01 -7.03 -8.98
N CYS A 56 2.86 -6.49 -8.13
CA CYS A 56 4.20 -6.05 -8.54
C CYS A 56 5.19 -6.18 -7.39
N ASN A 57 6.45 -6.39 -7.75
CA ASN A 57 7.56 -6.37 -6.79
C ASN A 57 7.90 -4.91 -6.46
N PRO A 58 7.99 -4.50 -5.18
CA PRO A 58 8.41 -3.14 -4.82
C PRO A 58 9.83 -2.80 -5.29
N HIS A 59 10.68 -3.79 -5.56
CA HIS A 59 12.02 -3.60 -6.12
C HIS A 59 12.00 -3.28 -7.62
N ASP A 60 10.94 -3.68 -8.33
CA ASP A 60 10.75 -3.44 -9.77
C ASP A 60 9.71 -2.34 -10.07
N ALA A 61 8.92 -1.93 -9.07
CA ALA A 61 7.92 -0.89 -9.20
C ALA A 61 8.58 0.50 -9.25
N LEU A 62 8.83 1.01 -10.46
CA LEU A 62 9.47 2.30 -10.69
C LEU A 62 8.48 3.46 -10.66
N PHE A 63 8.91 4.59 -10.13
CA PHE A 63 8.23 5.88 -10.27
C PHE A 63 9.26 6.99 -10.46
N PHE A 64 8.84 8.11 -11.04
CA PHE A 64 9.71 9.26 -11.24
C PHE A 64 9.81 10.05 -9.94
N TYR A 65 11.03 10.17 -9.39
CA TYR A 65 11.30 10.94 -8.18
C TYR A 65 11.95 12.27 -8.54
N GLU A 66 11.15 13.33 -8.50
CA GLU A 66 11.53 14.67 -8.95
C GLU A 66 12.76 15.23 -8.22
N ASN A 67 12.90 14.95 -6.92
CA ASN A 67 14.03 15.46 -6.11
C ASN A 67 15.39 14.94 -6.60
N GLU A 68 15.44 13.74 -7.19
CA GLU A 68 16.65 13.16 -7.77
C GLU A 68 16.65 13.20 -9.31
N ASN A 69 15.56 13.70 -9.92
CA ASN A 69 15.34 13.70 -11.37
C ASN A 69 15.60 12.31 -12.00
N ALA A 70 15.14 11.25 -11.32
CA ALA A 70 15.45 9.87 -11.66
C ALA A 70 14.25 8.94 -11.49
N TRP A 71 14.19 7.88 -12.28
CA TRP A 71 13.29 6.76 -12.06
C TRP A 71 13.91 5.83 -11.00
N ILE A 72 13.24 5.68 -9.88
CA ILE A 72 13.69 4.82 -8.77
C ILE A 72 12.59 3.85 -8.38
N SER A 73 12.99 2.70 -7.84
CA SER A 73 12.01 1.73 -7.33
C SER A 73 11.42 2.19 -6.01
N VAL A 74 10.22 1.69 -5.69
CA VAL A 74 9.62 1.87 -4.36
C VAL A 74 10.59 1.42 -3.27
N ALA A 75 11.26 0.27 -3.45
CA ALA A 75 12.23 -0.21 -2.47
C ALA A 75 13.43 0.75 -2.28
N THR A 76 14.01 1.24 -3.38
CA THR A 76 15.12 2.21 -3.33
C THR A 76 14.70 3.49 -2.65
N TYR A 77 13.52 4.01 -2.98
CA TYR A 77 13.00 5.22 -2.34
C TYR A 77 12.84 5.07 -0.83
N PHE A 78 12.27 3.96 -0.37
CA PHE A 78 12.07 3.70 1.07
C PHE A 78 13.41 3.60 1.81
N TYR A 79 14.42 2.99 1.19
CA TYR A 79 15.76 2.92 1.74
C TYR A 79 16.42 4.30 1.83
N VAL A 80 16.42 5.06 0.73
CA VAL A 80 17.10 6.38 0.67
C VAL A 80 16.41 7.41 1.55
N ARG A 81 15.07 7.46 1.54
CA ARG A 81 14.30 8.50 2.23
C ARG A 81 14.06 8.22 3.71
N TYR A 82 13.87 6.94 4.07
CA TYR A 82 13.45 6.55 5.41
C TYR A 82 14.43 5.61 6.12
N GLY A 83 15.46 5.09 5.43
CA GLY A 83 16.38 4.09 5.99
C GLY A 83 15.75 2.71 6.15
N GLU A 84 14.61 2.46 5.49
CA GLU A 84 13.80 1.27 5.69
C GLU A 84 14.07 0.19 4.63
N THR A 85 14.06 -1.07 5.04
CA THR A 85 14.20 -2.21 4.12
C THR A 85 12.84 -2.78 3.76
N VAL A 86 12.57 -2.93 2.46
CA VAL A 86 11.29 -3.40 1.95
C VAL A 86 11.32 -4.90 1.67
N THR A 87 10.31 -5.63 2.16
CA THR A 87 10.17 -7.06 1.87
C THR A 87 9.95 -7.27 0.36
N PRO A 88 10.69 -8.19 -0.30
CA PRO A 88 10.56 -8.45 -1.74
C PRO A 88 9.34 -9.32 -2.06
N LEU A 89 8.18 -8.98 -1.49
CA LEU A 89 6.92 -9.64 -1.78
C LEU A 89 6.35 -9.02 -3.06
N ASN A 90 5.91 -9.85 -4.03
CA ASN A 90 5.24 -9.41 -5.27
C ASN A 90 3.82 -8.87 -5.02
N ARG A 91 3.69 -7.97 -4.06
CA ARG A 91 2.47 -7.29 -3.67
C ARG A 91 2.87 -5.92 -3.16
N VAL A 92 2.24 -4.89 -3.70
CA VAL A 92 2.23 -3.55 -3.10
C VAL A 92 0.79 -3.14 -2.86
N ALA A 93 0.57 -2.25 -1.91
CA ALA A 93 -0.73 -1.70 -1.60
C ALA A 93 -0.87 -0.29 -2.18
N PHE A 94 -2.09 0.09 -2.52
CA PHE A 94 -2.48 1.48 -2.75
C PHE A 94 -3.83 1.71 -2.08
N VAL A 95 -4.10 2.95 -1.70
CA VAL A 95 -5.33 3.30 -0.99
C VAL A 95 -6.22 4.11 -1.91
N LYS A 96 -7.36 3.53 -2.29
CA LYS A 96 -8.35 4.24 -3.11
C LYS A 96 -9.26 5.07 -2.21
N VAL A 97 -9.00 6.36 -2.14
CA VAL A 97 -9.94 7.34 -1.55
C VAL A 97 -10.98 7.68 -2.63
N THR A 98 -12.25 7.81 -2.26
CA THR A 98 -13.29 8.22 -3.22
C THR A 98 -13.02 9.67 -3.63
N PRO A 99 -13.08 10.04 -4.92
CA PRO A 99 -12.56 11.32 -5.38
C PRO A 99 -13.32 12.48 -4.74
N SER A 100 -12.60 13.38 -4.07
CA SER A 100 -12.90 14.80 -4.22
C SER A 100 -12.58 15.17 -5.67
N LEU A 101 -13.35 16.08 -6.25
CA LEU A 101 -13.41 16.45 -7.68
C LEU A 101 -12.08 16.89 -8.36
N ASP A 102 -10.94 16.82 -7.67
CA ASP A 102 -9.59 17.04 -8.20
C ASP A 102 -8.89 15.69 -8.45
N ASP A 103 -9.28 15.01 -9.53
CA ASP A 103 -8.62 13.79 -10.02
C ASP A 103 -7.39 14.19 -10.87
N GLY A 104 -6.21 14.15 -10.26
CA GLY A 104 -4.92 14.31 -10.93
C GLY A 104 -3.77 13.53 -10.29
N ASP A 105 -3.89 13.12 -9.03
CA ASP A 105 -2.81 12.43 -8.34
C ASP A 105 -2.85 10.92 -8.63
N GLU A 106 -1.77 10.41 -9.23
CA GLU A 106 -1.56 8.96 -9.35
C GLU A 106 -1.55 8.31 -7.96
N PRO A 107 -2.19 7.15 -7.79
CA PRO A 107 -2.26 6.50 -6.49
C PRO A 107 -0.86 6.10 -6.02
N MET A 108 -0.45 6.61 -4.86
CA MET A 108 0.83 6.24 -4.25
C MET A 108 0.87 4.74 -3.94
N LEU A 109 1.99 4.11 -4.29
CA LEU A 109 2.29 2.71 -3.98
C LEU A 109 3.00 2.62 -2.63
N TYR A 110 2.54 1.69 -1.80
CA TYR A 110 3.07 1.45 -0.46
C TYR A 110 3.44 -0.03 -0.31
N PRO A 111 4.65 -0.35 0.16
CA PRO A 111 4.94 -1.69 0.61
C PRO A 111 4.06 -2.06 1.81
N LEU A 112 3.65 -3.32 1.87
CA LEU A 112 2.72 -3.81 2.90
C LEU A 112 3.31 -3.70 4.31
N ASP A 113 4.64 -3.74 4.41
CA ASP A 113 5.40 -3.64 5.67
C ASP A 113 5.09 -2.38 6.46
N PHE A 114 4.71 -1.31 5.76
CA PHE A 114 4.61 0.01 6.37
C PHE A 114 3.18 0.55 6.53
N LEU A 115 2.19 -0.33 6.42
CA LEU A 115 0.78 0.02 6.56
C LEU A 115 0.15 -0.65 7.78
N GLU A 116 -0.62 0.12 8.52
CA GLU A 116 -1.48 -0.35 9.60
C GLU A 116 -2.92 0.10 9.40
N ILE A 117 -3.88 -0.68 9.93
CA ILE A 117 -5.32 -0.53 9.73
C ILE A 117 -6.03 -0.41 11.08
N TYR A 118 -7.01 0.50 11.18
CA TYR A 118 -7.90 0.64 12.35
C TYR A 118 -9.32 1.14 12.04
#